data_AF-A0A382J946-F1
#
_entry.id   AF-A0A382J946-F1
#
_cell.length_a   1.000
_cell.length_b   1.000
_cell.length_c   1.000
_cell.angle_alpha   90.00
_cell.angle_beta   90.00
_cell.angle_gamma   90.00
#
_symmetry.space_group_name_H-M   'P 1'
#
loop_
_entity.id
_entity.type
_entity.pdbx_description
1 polymer ?
#
loop_
_entity_poly.entity_id
_entity_poly.type
_entity_poly.pdbx_seq_one_letter_code
_entity_poly.pdbx_strand_id
1 'polypeptide(L)'
;LDIPYDFDTLMKCGSMSGSSAIIVLDDSVDIVESLGNLSDFYAHESCGQCTPCREGSLWMAKALKRMRSGQARKGDADYLEHIAHNIQGRTICAFGEACAWPVLSFVDKFRDDFEKRGAEDEARLAKRDGEATTK
;
A
#
# COMPACT_ATOMS: atom_id res chain seq x y z
N LEU A 1 -14.09 11.59 -16.77
CA LEU A 1 -13.86 12.39 -15.53
C LEU A 1 -15.22 12.92 -15.04
N ASP A 2 -16.26 12.09 -15.07
CA ASP A 2 -17.66 12.57 -15.08
C ASP A 2 -18.40 12.26 -13.79
N ILE A 3 -17.65 11.91 -12.73
CA ILE A 3 -18.19 11.61 -11.41
C ILE A 3 -18.35 12.94 -10.67
N PRO A 4 -19.58 13.33 -10.27
CA PRO A 4 -19.79 14.49 -9.41
C PRO A 4 -18.97 14.39 -8.12
N TYR A 5 -18.29 15.48 -7.78
CA TYR A 5 -17.49 15.57 -6.56
C TYR A 5 -18.35 15.96 -5.37
N ASP A 6 -19.07 14.99 -4.81
CA ASP A 6 -19.88 15.12 -3.61
C ASP A 6 -19.70 13.90 -2.69
N PHE A 7 -20.09 14.02 -1.42
CA PHE A 7 -19.86 12.98 -0.41
C PHE A 7 -20.57 11.65 -0.74
N ASP A 8 -21.83 11.72 -1.19
CA ASP A 8 -22.65 10.53 -1.41
C ASP A 8 -22.22 9.74 -2.64
N THR A 9 -21.88 10.46 -3.72
CA THR A 9 -21.41 9.87 -4.97
C THR A 9 -20.06 9.18 -4.77
N LEU A 10 -19.11 9.82 -4.07
CA LEU A 10 -17.80 9.23 -3.82
C LEU A 10 -17.87 7.97 -2.96
N MET A 11 -18.74 7.95 -1.93
CA MET A 11 -18.99 6.75 -1.13
C MET A 11 -19.49 5.58 -1.97
N LYS A 12 -20.40 5.82 -2.93
CA LYS A 12 -20.89 4.79 -3.86
C LYS A 12 -19.79 4.27 -4.81
N CYS A 13 -18.76 5.08 -5.06
CA CYS A 13 -17.59 4.69 -5.84
C CYS A 13 -16.52 3.96 -5.01
N GLY A 14 -16.75 3.69 -3.72
CA GLY A 14 -15.79 3.02 -2.83
C GLY A 14 -14.67 3.93 -2.35
N SER A 15 -14.85 5.25 -2.41
CA SER A 15 -13.94 6.26 -1.88
C SER A 15 -14.68 7.20 -0.91
N MET A 16 -14.02 8.22 -0.40
CA MET A 16 -14.69 9.28 0.36
C MET A 16 -13.97 10.61 0.21
N SER A 17 -14.71 11.72 0.37
CA SER A 17 -14.09 13.03 0.54
C SER A 17 -13.94 13.35 2.04
N GLY A 18 -12.70 13.52 2.49
CA GLY A 18 -12.36 14.02 3.82
C GLY A 18 -12.21 15.54 3.83
N SER A 19 -10.97 16.02 3.71
CA SER A 19 -10.64 17.45 3.61
C SER A 19 -10.92 18.07 2.24
N SER A 20 -11.46 17.29 1.31
CA SER A 20 -11.57 17.64 -0.11
C SER A 20 -10.24 17.94 -0.83
N ALA A 21 -9.11 17.46 -0.29
CA ALA A 21 -7.83 17.53 -0.98
C ALA A 21 -7.74 16.44 -2.05
N ILE A 22 -7.52 16.84 -3.30
CA ILE A 22 -7.38 15.94 -4.45
C ILE A 22 -5.91 15.88 -4.87
N ILE A 23 -5.36 14.67 -4.95
CA ILE A 23 -4.04 14.41 -5.50
C ILE A 23 -4.24 13.70 -6.85
N VAL A 24 -3.67 14.27 -7.91
CA VAL A 24 -3.73 13.69 -9.26
C VAL A 24 -2.37 13.07 -9.57
N LEU A 25 -2.36 11.79 -9.90
CA LEU A 25 -1.19 11.05 -10.39
C LEU A 25 -1.47 10.65 -11.84
N ASP A 26 -0.50 10.86 -12.73
CA ASP A 26 -0.58 10.40 -14.12
C ASP A 26 0.19 9.07 -14.31
N ASP A 27 0.16 8.54 -15.53
CA ASP A 27 0.78 7.25 -15.87
C ASP A 27 2.32 7.26 -15.82
N SER A 28 2.97 8.41 -15.58
CA SER A 28 4.42 8.48 -15.37
C SER A 28 4.83 8.13 -13.93
N VAL A 29 3.87 8.04 -13.01
CA VAL A 29 4.10 7.81 -11.59
C VAL A 29 4.07 6.33 -11.25
N ASP A 30 5.05 5.86 -10.49
CA ASP A 30 5.02 4.52 -9.89
C ASP A 30 4.04 4.49 -8.70
N ILE A 31 2.98 3.69 -8.84
CA ILE A 31 1.92 3.56 -7.83
C ILE A 31 2.41 2.83 -6.57
N VAL A 32 3.35 1.89 -6.69
CA VAL A 32 3.97 1.22 -5.54
C VAL A 32 4.86 2.20 -4.78
N GLU A 33 5.57 3.09 -5.49
CA GLU A 33 6.33 4.18 -4.85
C GLU A 33 5.40 5.14 -4.11
N SER A 34 4.31 5.56 -4.77
CA SER A 34 3.31 6.48 -4.21
C SER A 34 2.67 5.93 -2.93
N LEU A 35 2.26 4.66 -2.95
CA LEU A 35 1.74 4.00 -1.75
C LEU A 35 2.81 3.86 -0.67
N GLY A 36 4.05 3.59 -1.07
CA GLY A 36 5.20 3.53 -0.17
C GLY A 36 5.41 4.84 0.59
N ASN A 37 5.37 5.98 -0.11
CA ASN A 37 5.47 7.30 0.51
C ASN A 37 4.33 7.57 1.51
N LEU A 38 3.09 7.26 1.13
CA LEU A 38 1.94 7.43 2.00
C LEU A 38 2.02 6.53 3.25
N SER A 39 2.48 5.29 3.08
CA SER A 39 2.63 4.34 4.18
C SER A 39 3.75 4.73 5.14
N ASP A 40 4.85 5.29 4.63
CA ASP A 40 5.93 5.84 5.48
C ASP A 40 5.39 6.99 6.35
N PHE A 41 4.55 7.87 5.79
CA PHE A 41 3.90 8.94 6.55
C PHE A 41 2.99 8.39 7.67
N TYR A 42 2.08 7.48 7.36
CA TYR A 42 1.18 6.90 8.37
C TYR A 42 1.92 6.07 9.44
N ALA A 43 3.03 5.43 9.07
CA ALA A 43 3.89 4.76 10.03
C ALA A 43 4.59 5.76 10.97
N HIS A 44 5.05 6.91 10.44
CA HIS A 44 5.71 7.96 11.21
C HIS A 44 4.75 8.69 12.16
N GLU A 45 3.55 9.03 11.69
CA GLU A 45 2.57 9.85 12.43
C GLU A 45 1.65 9.02 13.35
N SER A 46 1.81 7.70 13.39
CA SER A 46 1.06 6.86 14.32
C SER A 46 1.40 7.22 15.77
N CYS A 47 0.39 7.57 16.56
CA CYS A 47 0.58 7.85 17.99
C CYS A 47 0.97 6.60 18.83
N GLY A 48 0.84 5.40 18.24
CA GLY A 48 1.28 4.14 18.86
C GLY A 48 0.33 3.53 19.90
N GLN A 49 -0.84 4.13 20.17
CA GLN A 49 -1.73 3.69 21.26
C GLN A 49 -2.38 2.32 21.00
N CYS A 50 -2.90 2.08 19.80
CA CYS A 50 -3.52 0.79 19.45
C CYS A 50 -2.54 -0.09 18.68
N THR A 51 -2.34 -1.33 19.16
CA THR A 51 -1.46 -2.32 18.54
C THR A 51 -1.71 -2.54 17.05
N PRO A 52 -2.95 -2.74 16.55
CA PRO A 52 -3.18 -2.93 15.12
C PRO A 52 -2.66 -1.76 14.28
N CYS A 53 -2.90 -0.51 14.69
CA CYS A 53 -2.36 0.65 13.98
C CYS A 53 -0.84 0.76 14.11
N ARG A 54 -0.28 0.62 15.32
CA ARG A 54 1.16 0.81 15.58
C ARG A 54 2.02 -0.20 14.83
N GLU A 55 1.68 -1.48 14.95
CA GLU A 55 2.46 -2.55 14.31
C GLU A 55 2.08 -2.72 12.84
N GLY A 56 0.79 -2.62 12.52
CA GLY A 56 0.28 -2.81 11.17
C GLY A 56 0.78 -1.75 10.19
N SER A 57 0.77 -0.46 10.56
CA SER A 57 1.31 0.60 9.70
C SER A 57 2.80 0.41 9.44
N LEU A 58 3.56 0.00 10.46
CA LEU A 58 4.99 -0.29 10.34
C LEU A 58 5.26 -1.50 9.43
N TRP A 59 4.45 -2.56 9.51
CA TRP A 59 4.59 -3.73 8.64
C TRP A 59 4.29 -3.39 7.17
N MET A 60 3.23 -2.62 6.90
CA MET A 60 2.91 -2.16 5.54
C MET A 60 4.03 -1.28 4.98
N ALA A 61 4.53 -0.31 5.75
CA ALA A 61 5.65 0.55 5.34
C ALA A 61 6.93 -0.26 5.05
N LYS A 62 7.25 -1.25 5.89
CA LYS A 62 8.40 -2.14 5.67
C LYS A 62 8.25 -3.01 4.42
N ALA A 63 7.05 -3.55 4.17
CA ALA A 63 6.79 -4.33 2.97
C ALA A 63 6.97 -3.48 1.70
N LEU A 64 6.38 -2.28 1.68
CA LEU A 64 6.51 -1.37 0.54
C LEU A 64 7.93 -0.85 0.37
N LYS A 65 8.66 -0.56 1.46
CA LYS A 65 10.10 -0.24 1.39
C LYS A 65 10.92 -1.38 0.77
N ARG A 66 10.58 -2.62 1.10
CA ARG A 66 11.23 -3.79 0.48
C ARG A 66 10.89 -3.87 -1.01
N MET A 67 9.64 -3.66 -1.40
CA MET A 67 9.23 -3.67 -2.82
C MET A 67 9.93 -2.57 -3.63
N ARG A 68 10.04 -1.36 -3.08
CA ARG A 68 10.74 -0.23 -3.70
C ARG A 68 12.26 -0.44 -3.81
N SER A 69 12.84 -1.28 -2.94
CA SER A 69 14.27 -1.61 -2.96
C SER A 69 14.62 -2.83 -3.83
N GLY A 70 13.71 -3.27 -4.70
CA GLY A 70 13.97 -4.37 -5.63
C GLY A 70 13.95 -5.75 -4.94
N GLN A 71 13.17 -5.88 -3.88
CA GLN A 71 13.02 -7.13 -3.13
C GLN A 71 11.55 -7.51 -2.97
N ALA A 72 10.69 -7.07 -3.88
CA ALA A 72 9.28 -7.46 -3.91
C ALA A 72 9.12 -8.98 -4.04
N ARG A 73 7.98 -9.47 -3.58
CA ARG A 73 7.53 -10.87 -3.66
C ARG A 73 6.17 -10.89 -4.33
N LYS A 74 5.86 -11.97 -5.05
CA LYS A 74 4.55 -12.13 -5.70
C LYS A 74 3.37 -12.03 -4.72
N GLY A 75 3.56 -12.51 -3.49
CA GLY A 75 2.54 -12.47 -2.44
C GLY A 75 2.40 -11.14 -1.69
N ASP A 76 3.07 -10.06 -2.12
CA ASP A 76 3.06 -8.80 -1.39
C ASP A 76 1.71 -8.08 -1.42
N ALA A 77 0.96 -8.19 -2.52
CA ALA A 77 -0.39 -7.65 -2.62
C ALA A 77 -1.32 -8.25 -1.54
N ASP A 78 -1.36 -9.58 -1.46
CA ASP A 78 -2.18 -10.30 -0.47
C ASP A 78 -1.71 -10.02 0.98
N TYR A 79 -0.39 -9.91 1.18
CA TYR A 79 0.17 -9.60 2.49
C TYR A 79 -0.24 -8.19 2.96
N LEU A 80 -0.17 -7.20 2.08
CA LEU A 80 -0.60 -5.83 2.36
C LEU A 80 -2.09 -5.75 2.66
N GLU A 81 -2.92 -6.40 1.84
CA GLU A 81 -4.37 -6.47 2.02
C GLU A 81 -4.74 -7.13 3.35
N HIS A 82 -4.06 -8.24 3.69
CA HIS A 82 -4.25 -8.94 4.96
C HIS A 82 -3.94 -8.04 6.17
N ILE A 83 -2.85 -7.28 6.14
CA ILE A 83 -2.52 -6.36 7.23
C ILE A 83 -3.57 -5.25 7.32
N ALA A 84 -3.90 -4.61 6.20
CA ALA A 84 -4.84 -3.49 6.16
C ALA A 84 -6.23 -3.89 6.71
N HIS A 85 -6.73 -5.08 6.34
CA HIS A 85 -7.97 -5.62 6.89
C HIS A 85 -7.90 -5.93 8.39
N ASN A 86 -6.72 -6.22 8.94
CA ASN A 86 -6.54 -6.39 10.39
C ASN A 86 -6.46 -5.06 11.16
N ILE A 87 -6.21 -3.94 10.47
CA ILE A 87 -6.24 -2.59 11.06
C ILE A 87 -7.66 -2.04 11.09
N GLN A 88 -8.32 -2.01 9.92
CA GLN A 88 -9.63 -1.37 9.75
C GLN A 88 -10.66 -1.89 10.77
N GLY A 89 -11.36 -0.98 11.45
CA GLY A 89 -12.41 -1.32 12.41
C GLY A 89 -11.92 -1.95 13.73
N ARG A 90 -10.60 -2.01 13.95
CA ARG A 90 -9.99 -2.55 15.17
C ARG A 90 -9.10 -1.53 15.90
N THR A 91 -9.21 -0.25 15.54
CA THR A 91 -8.41 0.86 16.09
C THR A 91 -9.25 1.81 16.94
N ILE A 92 -8.58 2.62 17.77
CA ILE A 92 -9.24 3.55 18.70
C ILE A 92 -9.77 4.79 17.97
N CYS A 93 -9.06 5.28 16.95
CA CYS A 93 -9.42 6.46 16.18
C CYS A 93 -9.38 6.16 14.67
N ALA A 94 -9.94 7.10 13.89
CA ALA A 94 -10.05 7.02 12.43
C ALA A 94 -8.69 7.00 11.68
N PHE A 95 -7.57 7.20 12.38
CA PHE A 95 -6.24 7.12 11.78
C PHE A 95 -5.91 5.70 11.29
N GLY A 96 -6.48 4.67 11.94
CA GLY A 96 -6.32 3.28 11.49
C GLY A 96 -6.92 3.06 10.11
N GLU A 97 -8.15 3.54 9.90
CA GLU A 97 -8.84 3.54 8.60
C GLU A 97 -8.07 4.36 7.57
N ALA A 98 -7.61 5.56 7.95
CA ALA A 98 -6.84 6.44 7.06
C ALA A 98 -5.53 5.79 6.57
N CYS A 99 -4.90 4.97 7.40
CA CYS A 99 -3.70 4.20 7.03
C CYS A 99 -4.03 2.96 6.18
N ALA A 100 -5.13 2.26 6.46
CA ALA A 100 -5.48 0.99 5.83
C ALA A 100 -6.16 1.15 4.47
N TRP A 101 -7.09 2.10 4.32
CA TRP A 101 -7.89 2.25 3.10
C TRP A 101 -7.10 2.58 1.84
N PRO A 102 -6.05 3.42 1.88
CA PRO A 102 -5.21 3.63 0.70
C PRO A 102 -4.54 2.33 0.25
N VAL A 103 -4.08 1.49 1.17
CA VAL A 103 -3.47 0.19 0.83
C VAL A 103 -4.49 -0.73 0.16
N LEU A 104 -5.69 -0.87 0.74
CA LEU A 104 -6.77 -1.67 0.15
C LEU A 104 -7.15 -1.17 -1.25
N SER A 105 -7.30 0.14 -1.42
CA SER A 105 -7.68 0.74 -2.70
C SER A 105 -6.59 0.58 -3.76
N PHE A 106 -5.31 0.78 -3.40
CA PHE A 106 -4.21 0.68 -4.35
C PHE A 106 -4.00 -0.78 -4.79
N VAL A 107 -4.09 -1.73 -3.85
CA VAL A 107 -4.01 -3.15 -4.17
C VAL A 107 -5.19 -3.58 -5.04
N ASP A 108 -6.43 -3.18 -4.75
CA ASP A 108 -7.60 -3.51 -5.58
C ASP A 108 -7.46 -3.00 -7.03
N LYS A 109 -7.03 -1.75 -7.20
CA LYS A 109 -6.97 -1.09 -8.53
C LYS A 109 -5.74 -1.44 -9.34
N PHE A 110 -4.62 -1.72 -8.69
CA PHE A 110 -3.32 -1.88 -9.35
C PHE A 110 -2.65 -3.21 -9.00
N ARG A 111 -3.41 -4.23 -8.59
CA ARG A 111 -2.90 -5.56 -8.21
C ARG A 111 -1.84 -6.10 -9.17
N ASP A 112 -2.10 -5.98 -10.47
CA ASP A 112 -1.20 -6.45 -11.52
C ASP A 112 0.19 -5.81 -11.42
N ASP A 113 0.31 -4.54 -11.03
CA ASP A 113 1.59 -3.85 -10.86
C ASP A 113 2.39 -4.41 -9.68
N PHE A 114 1.70 -4.74 -8.58
CA PHE A 114 2.32 -5.36 -7.40
C PHE A 114 2.82 -6.78 -7.74
N GLU A 115 1.98 -7.59 -8.38
CA GLU A 115 2.30 -8.98 -8.74
C GLU A 115 3.40 -9.05 -9.79
N LYS A 116 3.34 -8.19 -10.83
CA LYS A 116 4.37 -8.07 -11.86
C LYS A 116 5.71 -7.69 -11.24
N ARG A 117 5.75 -6.66 -10.39
CA ARG A 117 6.99 -6.25 -9.70
C ARG A 117 7.55 -7.38 -8.84
N GLY A 118 6.69 -8.08 -8.09
CA GLY A 118 7.07 -9.24 -7.31
C GLY A 118 7.70 -10.35 -8.17
N ALA A 119 7.09 -10.65 -9.31
CA ALA A 119 7.61 -11.66 -10.24
C ALA A 119 8.97 -11.28 -10.84
N GLU A 120 9.13 -10.02 -11.24
CA GLU A 120 10.37 -9.49 -11.82
C GLU A 120 11.52 -9.50 -10.80
N ASP A 121 11.26 -9.05 -9.57
CA ASP A 121 12.24 -9.02 -8.50
C ASP A 121 12.68 -10.43 -8.09
N GLU A 122 11.73 -11.36 -7.90
CA GLU A 122 12.03 -12.76 -7.59
C GLU A 122 12.88 -13.41 -8.68
N ALA A 123 12.54 -13.21 -9.96
CA ALA A 123 13.31 -13.74 -11.07
C ALA A 123 14.72 -13.16 -11.14
N ARG A 124 14.89 -11.85 -10.86
CA ARG A 124 16.20 -11.20 -10.81
C ARG A 124 17.05 -11.75 -9.66
N LEU A 125 16.47 -11.90 -8.47
CA LEU A 125 17.18 -12.40 -7.29
C LEU A 125 17.61 -13.86 -7.48
N ALA A 126 16.73 -14.71 -8.04
CA ALA A 126 17.06 -16.11 -8.34
C ALA A 126 18.26 -16.24 -9.29
N LYS A 127 18.35 -15.39 -10.32
CA LYS A 127 19.51 -15.36 -11.24
C LYS A 127 20.80 -14.97 -10.51
N ARG A 128 20.75 -13.92 -9.70
CA ARG A 128 21.91 -13.44 -8.92
C ARG A 128 22.43 -14.52 -7.98
N ASP A 129 21.54 -15.22 -7.28
CA ASP A 129 21.91 -16.24 -6.30
C ASP A 129 22.46 -17.50 -7.01
N GLY A 130 21.97 -17.83 -8.21
CA GLY A 130 22.53 -18.89 -9.06
C GLY A 130 23.95 -18.57 -9.59
N GLU A 131 24.21 -17.34 -9.99
CA GLU A 131 25.54 -16.87 -10.41
C GLU A 131 26.55 -16.88 -9.25
N ALA A 132 26.11 -16.53 -8.03
CA ALA A 132 26.93 -16.58 -6.83
C ALA A 132 27.32 -18.01 -6.42
N THR A 133 26.47 -19.00 -6.72
CA THR A 133 26.70 -20.42 -6.38
C THR A 133 27.63 -21.12 -7.39
N THR A 134 27.84 -20.53 -8.56
CA THR A 134 28.68 -21.10 -9.65
C THR A 134 30.15 -20.63 -9.57
N LYS A 135 30.48 -19.71 -8.66
CA LYS A 135 31.85 -19.24 -8.37
C LYS A 135 32.39 -19.90 -7.10
#